data_AF-A0A7J7J562-F1
#
_entry.id   AF-A0A7J7J562-F1
#
_cell.length_a   1.000
_cell.length_b   1.000
_cell.length_c   1.000
_cell.angle_alpha   90.00
_cell.angle_beta   90.00
_cell.angle_gamma   90.00
#
_symmetry.space_group_name_H-M   'P 1'
#
loop_
_entity.id
_entity.type
_entity.pdbx_description
1 polymer ?
#
loop_
_entity_poly.entity_id
_entity_poly.type
_entity_poly.pdbx_seq_one_letter_code
_entity_poly.pdbx_strand_id
1 'polypeptide(L)'
;MSFLRYSGKALFSSISRSYAAEWNARISTGRFVIQAHLKEVLAQNGPVVALESTILTHGMPFPENLEMARSVENIIRQAGAEPATIALLSGKVHIGLTDSQLAELADSSRTAGSECVKVSRRDIAYTLNQGLLGGTTISATMFLAHKAGIKVFVSGGLGGVHRGGESSMDISADLTELGKTPVALVTSGVKSILDIGRTLEFLETQGVCVATFGPSTQFPAFFTRDSGHHSICNLNSYDDAAQLIHTTFSMDLNNGILIANPIAEEYEVDGHQIEECIQRAVTEAADLKIKGKAITPYVLQQVNQLTQGRSLKANVALVESNALVGAEIAVRLSKLENCDNKVKPCNPLIPRQVQNSNSISTTSSKSALDTPRVAVVGASNLDCVLHLLNDSVQFHGHTNNALSTVCSGGVGRNLCDGLSRLGFNPLFLSAVGNDVNGEKIISMSKYMDWSNVLHLPQQNTAYYTVILDSKGDLYLGVGDMNIHDQITPQYIKENDEMLKEAPLIIMDGNLSLECMKAIGEIASEHQIPTHLKHLLPPRIDVTNHISAV
;
A
#
# COMPACT_ATOMS: atom_id res chain seq x y z
N MET A 1 10.26 32.57 -10.01
CA MET A 1 11.16 31.49 -9.51
C MET A 1 11.10 31.39 -7.98
N SER A 2 9.89 31.34 -7.40
CA SER A 2 9.65 31.12 -5.96
C SER A 2 8.14 31.15 -5.73
N PHE A 3 7.45 30.01 -5.88
CA PHE A 3 6.10 29.71 -5.35
C PHE A 3 5.73 28.29 -5.82
N LEU A 4 6.46 27.30 -5.30
CA LEU A 4 6.19 25.88 -5.46
C LEU A 4 6.37 25.26 -4.09
N ARG A 5 5.30 25.22 -3.30
CA ARG A 5 5.16 24.39 -2.09
C ARG A 5 3.69 24.48 -1.65
N TYR A 6 3.11 23.32 -1.36
CA TYR A 6 1.77 23.05 -0.80
C TYR A 6 0.60 22.84 -1.77
N SER A 7 0.44 21.61 -2.26
CA SER A 7 -0.90 21.00 -2.47
C SER A 7 -0.86 19.46 -2.64
N GLY A 8 0.02 18.76 -1.91
CA GLY A 8 0.24 17.30 -2.07
C GLY A 8 -0.36 16.38 -1.00
N LYS A 9 -1.06 16.89 0.03
CA LYS A 9 -1.36 16.10 1.24
C LYS A 9 -2.78 15.52 1.34
N ALA A 10 -3.78 16.09 0.67
CA ALA A 10 -5.18 15.62 0.78
C ALA A 10 -5.51 14.40 -0.13
N LEU A 11 -4.65 14.06 -1.09
CA LEU A 11 -4.82 12.91 -1.99
C LEU A 11 -4.61 11.56 -1.28
N PHE A 12 -3.89 11.55 -0.15
CA PHE A 12 -3.50 10.32 0.55
C PHE A 12 -4.57 9.71 1.47
N SER A 13 -5.42 10.54 2.08
CA SER A 13 -6.42 10.06 3.05
C SER A 13 -7.62 9.35 2.42
N SER A 14 -7.89 9.59 1.12
CA SER A 14 -9.04 8.98 0.40
C SER A 14 -8.69 7.58 -0.13
N ILE A 15 -7.44 7.39 -0.56
CA ILE A 15 -6.90 6.10 -1.02
C ILE A 15 -6.91 5.07 0.12
N SER A 16 -6.73 5.49 1.38
CA SER A 16 -6.75 4.56 2.52
C SER A 16 -8.12 3.91 2.76
N ARG A 17 -9.24 4.56 2.39
CA ARG A 17 -10.60 3.99 2.55
C ARG A 17 -11.04 3.14 1.36
N SER A 18 -10.58 3.44 0.14
CA SER A 18 -10.78 2.54 -1.02
C SER A 18 -9.95 1.26 -0.87
N TYR A 19 -8.76 1.35 -0.27
CA TYR A 19 -7.99 0.18 0.15
C TYR A 19 -8.79 -0.73 1.09
N ALA A 20 -9.51 -0.19 2.09
CA ALA A 20 -10.31 -1.02 3.01
C ALA A 20 -11.47 -1.79 2.32
N ALA A 21 -12.04 -1.25 1.23
CA ALA A 21 -13.09 -1.91 0.46
C ALA A 21 -12.53 -3.00 -0.48
N GLU A 22 -11.39 -2.75 -1.14
CA GLU A 22 -10.64 -3.79 -1.87
C GLU A 22 -10.01 -4.83 -0.93
N TRP A 23 -9.60 -4.45 0.27
CA TRP A 23 -9.04 -5.28 1.34
C TRP A 23 -10.04 -6.32 1.82
N ASN A 24 -11.30 -5.92 2.06
CA ASN A 24 -12.38 -6.85 2.39
C ASN A 24 -12.68 -7.81 1.22
N ALA A 25 -12.59 -7.35 -0.03
CA ALA A 25 -12.83 -8.20 -1.20
C ALA A 25 -11.68 -9.22 -1.44
N ARG A 26 -10.41 -8.83 -1.22
CA ARG A 26 -9.21 -9.67 -1.46
C ARG A 26 -8.96 -10.70 -0.34
N ILE A 27 -9.35 -10.40 0.90
CA ILE A 27 -9.25 -11.29 2.07
C ILE A 27 -10.44 -12.27 2.16
N SER A 28 -11.51 -12.05 1.38
CA SER A 28 -12.77 -12.83 1.40
C SER A 28 -12.67 -14.30 0.98
N THR A 29 -11.49 -14.81 0.62
CA THR A 29 -11.31 -16.23 0.21
C THR A 29 -11.48 -17.25 1.34
N GLY A 30 -11.87 -16.83 2.56
CA GLY A 30 -12.06 -17.70 3.72
C GLY A 30 -10.77 -18.31 4.29
N ARG A 31 -9.61 -17.99 3.70
CA ARG A 31 -8.29 -18.53 4.09
C ARG A 31 -7.53 -17.69 5.10
N PHE A 32 -7.89 -16.42 5.31
CA PHE A 32 -7.26 -15.55 6.30
C PHE A 32 -8.07 -15.53 7.60
N VAL A 33 -7.39 -15.77 8.71
CA VAL A 33 -7.89 -15.64 10.07
C VAL A 33 -7.12 -14.52 10.74
N ILE A 34 -7.73 -13.34 10.82
CA ILE A 34 -7.17 -12.19 11.52
C ILE A 34 -7.80 -12.15 12.92
N GLN A 35 -6.97 -12.04 13.97
CA GLN A 35 -7.45 -11.85 15.34
C GLN A 35 -8.43 -10.67 15.43
N ALA A 36 -9.48 -10.81 16.23
CA ALA A 36 -10.57 -9.83 16.28
C ALA A 36 -10.07 -8.40 16.61
N HIS A 37 -9.21 -8.26 17.63
CA HIS A 37 -8.64 -6.98 18.01
C HIS A 37 -7.79 -6.36 16.89
N LEU A 38 -7.01 -7.17 16.14
CA LEU A 38 -6.21 -6.68 15.02
C LEU A 38 -7.07 -6.16 13.86
N LYS A 39 -8.25 -6.74 13.62
CA LYS A 39 -9.16 -6.23 12.57
C LYS A 39 -9.59 -4.79 12.85
N GLU A 40 -9.91 -4.49 14.10
CA GLU A 40 -10.32 -3.15 14.53
C GLU A 40 -9.18 -2.15 14.43
N VAL A 41 -7.99 -2.55 14.88
CA VAL A 41 -6.77 -1.72 14.84
C VAL A 41 -6.39 -1.42 13.39
N LEU A 42 -6.36 -2.44 12.52
CA LEU A 42 -6.08 -2.27 11.09
C LEU A 42 -7.11 -1.38 10.39
N ALA A 43 -8.40 -1.54 10.70
CA ALA A 43 -9.46 -0.71 10.12
C ALA A 43 -9.33 0.79 10.48
N GLN A 44 -8.63 1.10 11.57
CA GLN A 44 -8.39 2.46 12.04
C GLN A 44 -6.99 2.99 11.67
N ASN A 45 -6.26 2.30 10.79
CA ASN A 45 -4.83 2.57 10.53
C ASN A 45 -4.01 2.63 11.83
N GLY A 46 -4.36 1.80 12.80
CA GLY A 46 -3.65 1.67 14.06
C GLY A 46 -2.28 1.01 13.89
N PRO A 47 -1.38 1.20 14.87
CA PRO A 47 -0.03 0.67 14.80
C PRO A 47 -0.03 -0.86 14.97
N VAL A 48 0.33 -1.59 13.92
CA VAL A 48 0.50 -3.04 13.94
C VAL A 48 1.90 -3.39 13.44
N VAL A 49 2.57 -4.30 14.15
CA VAL A 49 3.89 -4.82 13.78
C VAL A 49 3.78 -6.31 13.48
N ALA A 50 4.08 -6.71 12.25
CA ALA A 50 4.15 -8.12 11.90
C ALA A 50 5.37 -8.78 12.56
N LEU A 51 5.27 -10.08 12.84
CA LEU A 51 6.35 -10.93 13.32
C LEU A 51 6.34 -12.26 12.53
N GLU A 52 7.52 -12.77 12.20
CA GLU A 52 7.64 -14.07 11.52
C GLU A 52 7.57 -15.24 12.50
N SER A 53 7.18 -16.42 12.01
CA SER A 53 7.14 -17.65 12.82
C SER A 53 8.27 -18.64 12.51
N THR A 54 9.08 -18.41 11.47
CA THR A 54 10.29 -19.23 11.23
C THR A 54 11.31 -19.08 12.36
N ILE A 55 11.45 -17.88 12.94
CA ILE A 55 12.37 -17.69 14.07
C ILE A 55 11.95 -18.51 15.30
N LEU A 56 10.64 -18.70 15.52
CA LEU A 56 10.11 -19.57 16.56
C LEU A 56 10.38 -21.05 16.28
N THR A 57 10.17 -21.49 15.05
CA THR A 57 10.10 -22.91 14.69
C THR A 57 11.44 -23.51 14.27
N HIS A 58 12.33 -22.70 13.67
CA HIS A 58 13.60 -23.15 13.09
C HIS A 58 14.79 -22.25 13.49
N GLY A 59 14.54 -21.13 14.16
CA GLY A 59 15.58 -20.14 14.49
C GLY A 59 16.15 -20.27 15.90
N MET A 60 15.37 -20.77 16.85
CA MET A 60 15.74 -20.88 18.27
C MET A 60 15.22 -22.18 18.87
N PRO A 61 15.92 -22.76 19.86
CA PRO A 61 15.45 -23.94 20.58
C PRO A 61 14.29 -23.61 21.52
N PHE A 62 13.53 -24.64 21.91
CA PHE A 62 12.53 -24.56 22.98
C PHE A 62 13.20 -24.78 24.35
N PRO A 63 12.84 -24.02 25.41
CA PRO A 63 11.73 -23.05 25.51
C PRO A 63 12.08 -21.60 25.10
N GLU A 64 13.33 -21.31 24.79
CA GLU A 64 13.82 -19.94 24.56
C GLU A 64 13.09 -19.24 23.40
N ASN A 65 12.70 -20.00 22.38
CA ASN A 65 11.91 -19.51 21.25
C ASN A 65 10.54 -18.93 21.67
N LEU A 66 9.83 -19.59 22.58
CA LEU A 66 8.53 -19.17 23.09
C LEU A 66 8.67 -17.99 24.05
N GLU A 67 9.67 -18.02 24.92
CA GLU A 67 9.98 -16.93 25.84
C GLU A 67 10.33 -15.65 25.09
N MET A 68 11.20 -15.75 24.07
CA MET A 68 11.53 -14.65 23.18
C MET A 68 10.30 -14.12 22.45
N ALA A 69 9.46 -14.98 21.88
CA ALA A 69 8.26 -14.55 21.17
C ALA A 69 7.30 -13.77 22.08
N ARG A 70 7.07 -14.25 23.30
CA ARG A 70 6.25 -13.56 24.31
C ARG A 70 6.87 -12.23 24.74
N SER A 71 8.19 -12.18 24.94
CA SER A 71 8.91 -10.95 25.28
C SER A 71 8.73 -9.90 24.19
N VAL A 72 8.97 -10.28 22.93
CA VAL A 72 8.82 -9.41 21.76
C VAL A 72 7.39 -8.90 21.60
N GLU A 73 6.38 -9.77 21.72
CA GLU A 73 4.98 -9.32 21.66
C GLU A 73 4.66 -8.32 22.80
N ASN A 74 5.21 -8.52 24.00
CA ASN A 74 5.02 -7.61 25.12
C ASN A 74 5.72 -6.25 24.91
N ILE A 75 6.93 -6.23 24.36
CA ILE A 75 7.65 -4.99 24.03
C ILE A 75 6.82 -4.16 23.04
N ILE A 76 6.28 -4.80 22.00
CA ILE A 76 5.44 -4.13 20.99
C ILE A 76 4.19 -3.52 21.64
N ARG A 77 3.51 -4.28 22.51
CA ARG A 77 2.34 -3.79 23.27
C ARG A 77 2.69 -2.62 24.19
N GLN A 78 3.81 -2.69 24.90
CA GLN A 78 4.27 -1.63 25.81
C GLN A 78 4.62 -0.34 25.07
N ALA A 79 5.15 -0.42 23.85
CA ALA A 79 5.39 0.73 22.99
C ALA A 79 4.10 1.31 22.38
N GLY A 80 2.94 0.66 22.54
CA GLY A 80 1.64 1.12 22.07
C GLY A 80 1.27 0.65 20.66
N ALA A 81 1.89 -0.43 20.17
CA ALA A 81 1.53 -1.10 18.93
C ALA A 81 0.96 -2.51 19.22
N GLU A 82 0.26 -3.10 18.24
CA GLU A 82 -0.21 -4.47 18.35
C GLU A 82 0.71 -5.45 17.59
N PRO A 83 1.16 -6.53 18.22
CA PRO A 83 1.94 -7.55 17.53
C PRO A 83 1.04 -8.47 16.71
N ALA A 84 1.50 -8.81 15.51
CA ALA A 84 0.84 -9.76 14.62
C ALA A 84 1.83 -10.83 14.21
N THR A 85 2.02 -11.85 15.06
CA THR A 85 2.74 -13.06 14.67
C THR A 85 1.97 -13.78 13.56
N ILE A 86 2.63 -14.05 12.43
CA ILE A 86 2.01 -14.65 11.24
C ILE A 86 2.49 -16.08 11.09
N ALA A 87 1.56 -17.00 10.83
CA ALA A 87 1.86 -18.41 10.58
C ALA A 87 0.75 -19.09 9.75
N LEU A 88 1.02 -20.31 9.29
CA LEU A 88 0.03 -21.16 8.62
C LEU A 88 -0.41 -22.28 9.57
N LEU A 89 -1.72 -22.38 9.82
CA LEU A 89 -2.30 -23.40 10.70
C LEU A 89 -3.56 -23.96 10.04
N SER A 90 -3.67 -25.30 9.96
CA SER A 90 -4.86 -26.01 9.48
C SER A 90 -5.42 -25.47 8.16
N GLY A 91 -4.53 -25.16 7.22
CA GLY A 91 -4.88 -24.71 5.87
C GLY A 91 -5.33 -23.24 5.79
N LYS A 92 -5.06 -22.45 6.84
CA LYS A 92 -5.37 -21.02 6.90
C LYS A 92 -4.13 -20.21 7.24
N VAL A 93 -4.12 -18.98 6.73
CA VAL A 93 -3.20 -17.93 7.16
C VAL A 93 -3.74 -17.33 8.45
N HIS A 94 -2.93 -17.31 9.50
CA HIS A 94 -3.25 -16.62 10.73
C HIS A 94 -2.46 -15.32 10.84
N ILE A 95 -3.15 -14.21 11.08
CA ILE A 95 -2.57 -12.88 11.34
C ILE A 95 -2.86 -12.57 12.81
N GLY A 96 -1.80 -12.62 13.63
CA GLY A 96 -1.90 -12.65 15.08
C GLY A 96 -2.24 -14.06 15.57
N LEU A 97 -1.45 -14.55 16.52
CA LEU A 97 -1.66 -15.86 17.14
C LEU A 97 -2.16 -15.70 18.58
N THR A 98 -2.91 -16.69 19.05
CA THR A 98 -3.15 -16.82 20.50
C THR A 98 -1.89 -17.38 21.17
N ASP A 99 -1.76 -17.18 22.48
CA ASP A 99 -0.63 -17.76 23.25
C ASP A 99 -0.56 -19.29 23.09
N SER A 100 -1.71 -19.97 22.99
CA SER A 100 -1.76 -21.41 22.75
C SER A 100 -1.22 -21.80 21.36
N GLN A 101 -1.53 -21.03 20.32
CA GLN A 101 -1.03 -21.25 18.96
C GLN A 101 0.46 -20.93 18.87
N LEU A 102 0.91 -19.91 19.60
CA LEU A 102 2.32 -19.56 19.72
C LEU A 102 3.11 -20.70 20.37
N ALA A 103 2.59 -21.26 21.47
CA ALA A 103 3.19 -22.41 22.15
C ALA A 103 3.19 -23.68 21.29
N GLU A 104 2.11 -23.93 20.53
CA GLU A 104 2.03 -25.05 19.58
C GLU A 104 3.10 -24.97 18.49
N LEU A 105 3.34 -23.77 17.92
CA LEU A 105 4.42 -23.57 16.96
C LEU A 105 5.79 -23.75 17.59
N ALA A 106 6.02 -23.14 18.76
CA ALA A 106 7.30 -23.17 19.44
C ALA A 106 7.72 -24.59 19.87
N ASP A 107 6.76 -25.44 20.25
CA ASP A 107 7.00 -26.84 20.60
C ASP A 107 6.39 -27.81 19.58
N SER A 108 6.66 -27.55 18.29
CA SER A 108 6.21 -28.40 17.19
C SER A 108 6.68 -29.86 17.27
N SER A 109 7.66 -30.17 18.13
CA SER A 109 8.14 -31.52 18.41
C SER A 109 7.13 -32.39 19.18
N ARG A 110 6.22 -31.78 19.96
CA ARG A 110 5.18 -32.48 20.74
C ARG A 110 3.90 -32.73 19.95
N THR A 111 3.72 -32.09 18.80
CA THR A 111 2.55 -32.27 17.95
C THR A 111 2.73 -33.55 17.13
N ALA A 112 2.22 -34.67 17.65
CA ALA A 112 2.37 -36.00 17.05
C ALA A 112 2.02 -36.00 15.55
N GLY A 113 3.02 -36.22 14.68
CA GLY A 113 2.85 -36.45 13.25
C GLY A 113 2.84 -35.23 12.33
N SER A 114 3.13 -34.01 12.82
CA SER A 114 3.23 -32.81 11.97
C SER A 114 4.57 -32.10 12.13
N GLU A 115 5.55 -32.44 11.28
CA GLU A 115 6.78 -31.65 11.13
C GLU A 115 6.39 -30.24 10.66
N CYS A 116 6.78 -29.21 11.43
CA CYS A 116 6.49 -27.83 11.05
C CYS A 116 7.28 -27.45 9.80
N VAL A 117 6.58 -27.01 8.75
CA VAL A 117 7.22 -26.65 7.48
C VAL A 117 7.78 -25.23 7.60
N LYS A 118 9.04 -25.03 7.17
CA LYS A 118 9.58 -23.70 6.90
C LYS A 118 9.01 -23.15 5.59
N VAL A 119 8.22 -22.09 5.67
CA VAL A 119 7.43 -21.56 4.55
C VAL A 119 8.04 -20.28 3.99
N SER A 120 8.58 -20.34 2.77
CA SER A 120 8.84 -19.16 1.93
C SER A 120 7.65 -18.86 1.03
N ARG A 121 7.68 -17.74 0.28
CA ARG A 121 6.58 -17.29 -0.58
C ARG A 121 6.06 -18.41 -1.50
N ARG A 122 6.96 -19.20 -2.10
CA ARG A 122 6.64 -20.31 -3.00
C ARG A 122 5.94 -21.48 -2.30
N ASP A 123 6.14 -21.65 -1.01
CA ASP A 123 5.67 -22.78 -0.23
C ASP A 123 4.26 -22.54 0.35
N ILE A 124 3.77 -21.29 0.34
CA ILE A 124 2.49 -20.88 0.94
C ILE A 124 1.33 -21.72 0.41
N ALA A 125 1.19 -21.80 -0.93
CA ALA A 125 0.05 -22.48 -1.55
C ALA A 125 0.01 -23.98 -1.22
N TYR A 126 1.17 -24.64 -1.27
CA TYR A 126 1.29 -26.05 -0.93
C TYR A 126 0.95 -26.29 0.55
N THR A 127 1.55 -25.50 1.46
CA THR A 127 1.34 -25.65 2.91
C THR A 127 -0.13 -25.45 3.29
N LEU A 128 -0.78 -24.43 2.71
CA LEU A 128 -2.21 -24.18 2.91
C LEU A 128 -3.08 -25.34 2.38
N ASN A 129 -2.80 -25.83 1.17
CA ASN A 129 -3.61 -26.91 0.57
C ASN A 129 -3.50 -28.22 1.34
N GLN A 130 -2.32 -28.51 1.89
CA GLN A 130 -2.08 -29.71 2.69
C GLN A 130 -2.55 -29.59 4.14
N GLY A 131 -2.97 -28.40 4.58
CA GLY A 131 -3.40 -28.18 5.96
C GLY A 131 -2.27 -28.25 6.99
N LEU A 132 -1.01 -28.11 6.56
CA LEU A 132 0.17 -28.31 7.41
C LEU A 132 0.41 -27.12 8.35
N LEU A 133 1.09 -27.41 9.46
CA LEU A 133 1.65 -26.39 10.35
C LEU A 133 2.88 -25.75 9.67
N GLY A 134 2.87 -24.43 9.51
CA GLY A 134 3.90 -23.72 8.75
C GLY A 134 4.42 -22.47 9.44
N GLY A 135 5.73 -22.45 9.71
CA GLY A 135 6.46 -21.28 10.15
C GLY A 135 6.85 -20.41 8.95
N THR A 136 6.37 -19.17 8.88
CA THR A 136 6.63 -18.26 7.75
C THR A 136 7.99 -17.59 7.91
N THR A 137 8.76 -17.56 6.82
CA THR A 137 10.03 -16.80 6.72
C THR A 137 9.76 -15.30 6.53
N ILE A 138 10.79 -14.47 6.46
CA ILE A 138 10.68 -13.05 6.07
C ILE A 138 9.86 -12.89 4.78
N SER A 139 10.23 -13.59 3.70
CA SER A 139 9.51 -13.51 2.41
C SER A 139 8.01 -13.81 2.51
N ALA A 140 7.64 -14.91 3.17
CA ALA A 140 6.23 -15.28 3.33
C ALA A 140 5.50 -14.31 4.28
N THR A 141 6.15 -13.91 5.36
CA THR A 141 5.58 -12.99 6.35
C THR A 141 5.32 -11.62 5.73
N MET A 142 6.26 -11.06 4.97
CA MET A 142 6.07 -9.80 4.24
C MET A 142 4.88 -9.85 3.31
N PHE A 143 4.79 -10.89 2.47
CA PHE A 143 3.67 -11.07 1.53
C PHE A 143 2.33 -11.09 2.27
N LEU A 144 2.22 -11.87 3.34
CA LEU A 144 0.99 -12.05 4.11
C LEU A 144 0.64 -10.80 4.95
N ALA A 145 1.65 -10.14 5.52
CA ALA A 145 1.52 -8.87 6.25
C ALA A 145 0.98 -7.78 5.33
N HIS A 146 1.57 -7.63 4.14
CA HIS A 146 1.09 -6.69 3.13
C HIS A 146 -0.35 -6.98 2.72
N LYS A 147 -0.69 -8.26 2.47
CA LYS A 147 -2.08 -8.66 2.18
C LYS A 147 -3.04 -8.34 3.32
N ALA A 148 -2.58 -8.36 4.56
CA ALA A 148 -3.35 -7.96 5.74
C ALA A 148 -3.38 -6.44 5.98
N GLY A 149 -2.63 -5.63 5.21
CA GLY A 149 -2.52 -4.18 5.39
C GLY A 149 -1.51 -3.74 6.46
N ILE A 150 -0.65 -4.65 6.93
CA ILE A 150 0.40 -4.35 7.89
C ILE A 150 1.62 -3.78 7.15
N LYS A 151 2.15 -2.66 7.65
CA LYS A 151 3.17 -1.84 6.99
C LYS A 151 4.58 -1.98 7.59
N VAL A 152 4.68 -2.45 8.83
CA VAL A 152 5.94 -2.62 9.55
C VAL A 152 6.07 -4.07 9.99
N PHE A 153 7.25 -4.65 9.77
CA PHE A 153 7.59 -6.02 10.09
C PHE A 153 8.95 -6.05 10.78
N VAL A 154 9.05 -6.82 11.87
CA VAL A 154 10.29 -7.02 12.62
C VAL A 154 10.75 -8.47 12.52
N SER A 155 12.05 -8.66 12.31
CA SER A 155 12.73 -9.95 12.48
C SER A 155 14.12 -9.72 13.11
N GLY A 156 14.83 -10.79 13.42
CA GLY A 156 16.22 -10.69 13.84
C GLY A 156 17.12 -10.21 12.70
N GLY A 157 17.14 -10.95 11.59
CA GLY A 157 18.14 -10.76 10.54
C GLY A 157 17.63 -11.19 9.17
N LEU A 158 17.88 -10.35 8.17
CA LEU A 158 17.48 -10.59 6.79
C LEU A 158 18.25 -11.80 6.21
N GLY A 159 17.56 -12.67 5.47
CA GLY A 159 18.21 -13.64 4.59
C GLY A 159 18.73 -12.95 3.32
N GLY A 160 19.79 -13.46 2.71
CA GLY A 160 20.51 -12.72 1.67
C GLY A 160 21.25 -13.61 0.69
N VAL A 161 22.27 -13.05 0.05
CA VAL A 161 23.17 -13.81 -0.82
C VAL A 161 24.10 -14.63 0.07
N HIS A 162 24.14 -15.94 -0.13
CA HIS A 162 25.06 -16.79 0.61
C HIS A 162 26.51 -16.53 0.15
N ARG A 163 27.49 -16.79 1.02
CA ARG A 163 28.91 -16.73 0.64
C ARG A 163 29.19 -17.74 -0.49
N GLY A 164 29.78 -17.29 -1.59
CA GLY A 164 29.92 -18.09 -2.83
C GLY A 164 28.66 -18.09 -3.72
N GLY A 165 27.67 -17.25 -3.41
CA GLY A 165 26.40 -17.10 -4.11
C GLY A 165 26.53 -16.70 -5.57
N GLU A 166 27.62 -16.05 -5.97
CA GLU A 166 27.97 -15.74 -7.36
C GLU A 166 28.13 -16.99 -8.24
N SER A 167 28.43 -18.13 -7.62
CA SER A 167 28.59 -19.41 -8.31
C SER A 167 27.43 -20.36 -8.02
N SER A 168 27.00 -20.43 -6.75
CA SER A 168 25.96 -21.37 -6.33
C SER A 168 24.54 -20.89 -6.66
N MET A 169 24.36 -19.59 -6.88
CA MET A 169 23.07 -18.92 -6.98
C MET A 169 22.15 -19.15 -5.75
N ASP A 170 22.74 -19.47 -4.59
CA ASP A 170 22.02 -19.62 -3.33
C ASP A 170 21.71 -18.23 -2.75
N ILE A 171 20.57 -17.68 -3.16
CA ILE A 171 20.10 -16.34 -2.84
C ILE A 171 18.72 -16.45 -2.18
N SER A 172 18.56 -15.83 -1.01
CA SER A 172 17.28 -15.84 -0.29
C SER A 172 16.17 -15.16 -1.10
N ALA A 173 15.00 -15.79 -1.12
CA ALA A 173 13.78 -15.20 -1.66
C ALA A 173 13.35 -13.91 -0.93
N ASP A 174 13.86 -13.67 0.29
CA ASP A 174 13.61 -12.45 1.06
C ASP A 174 14.00 -11.19 0.27
N LEU A 175 15.11 -11.23 -0.49
CA LEU A 175 15.58 -10.08 -1.26
C LEU A 175 14.64 -9.72 -2.40
N THR A 176 14.13 -10.74 -3.11
CA THR A 176 13.15 -10.52 -4.18
C THR A 176 11.77 -10.13 -3.66
N GLU A 177 11.44 -10.50 -2.42
CA GLU A 177 10.21 -10.09 -1.77
C GLU A 177 10.27 -8.61 -1.39
N LEU A 178 11.39 -8.16 -0.80
CA LEU A 178 11.65 -6.75 -0.53
C LEU A 178 11.55 -5.91 -1.80
N GLY A 179 11.96 -6.40 -2.97
CA GLY A 179 11.82 -5.67 -4.24
C GLY A 179 10.38 -5.47 -4.73
N LYS A 180 9.37 -6.12 -4.12
CA LYS A 180 8.00 -6.21 -4.69
C LYS A 180 6.87 -5.94 -3.70
N THR A 181 7.17 -5.96 -2.41
CA THR A 181 6.14 -5.95 -1.35
C THR A 181 6.37 -4.75 -0.43
N PRO A 182 5.44 -3.76 -0.44
CA PRO A 182 5.61 -2.54 0.32
C PRO A 182 5.34 -2.75 1.81
N VAL A 183 6.38 -3.23 2.48
CA VAL A 183 6.48 -3.42 3.93
C VAL A 183 7.87 -2.96 4.36
N ALA A 184 7.95 -2.20 5.44
CA ALA A 184 9.19 -1.82 6.07
C ALA A 184 9.65 -2.95 6.99
N LEU A 185 10.82 -3.52 6.71
CA LEU A 185 11.45 -4.58 7.47
C LEU A 185 12.52 -3.98 8.38
N VAL A 186 12.38 -4.16 9.70
CA VAL A 186 13.38 -3.80 10.70
C VAL A 186 14.13 -5.08 11.12
N THR A 187 15.45 -5.09 10.93
CA THR A 187 16.34 -6.19 11.33
C THR A 187 17.68 -5.65 11.79
N SER A 188 18.51 -6.49 12.40
CA SER A 188 19.91 -6.14 12.71
C SER A 188 20.82 -6.35 11.50
N GLY A 189 20.37 -5.87 10.34
CA GLY A 189 21.04 -6.10 9.06
C GLY A 189 20.76 -7.49 8.49
N VAL A 190 21.80 -8.13 7.95
CA VAL A 190 21.75 -9.43 7.28
C VAL A 190 22.40 -10.49 8.18
N LYS A 191 21.84 -11.70 8.22
CA LYS A 191 22.40 -12.79 9.04
C LYS A 191 23.89 -13.00 8.74
N SER A 192 24.72 -13.07 9.78
CA SER A 192 26.19 -13.21 9.70
C SER A 192 26.73 -14.32 8.79
N ILE A 193 25.96 -15.38 8.54
CA ILE A 193 26.39 -16.50 7.66
C ILE A 193 26.46 -16.13 6.17
N LEU A 194 26.03 -14.92 5.81
CA LEU A 194 25.79 -14.47 4.44
C LEU A 194 26.87 -13.50 3.97
N ASP A 195 26.77 -13.11 2.70
CA ASP A 195 27.60 -12.10 2.05
C ASP A 195 26.86 -10.76 2.06
N ILE A 196 27.30 -9.85 2.92
CA ILE A 196 26.63 -8.55 3.12
C ILE A 196 26.80 -7.67 1.88
N GLY A 197 28.02 -7.54 1.36
CA GLY A 197 28.29 -6.72 0.17
C GLY A 197 27.42 -7.11 -1.01
N ARG A 198 27.39 -8.40 -1.36
CA ARG A 198 26.53 -8.89 -2.46
C ARG A 198 25.04 -8.77 -2.17
N THR A 199 24.65 -8.89 -0.90
CA THR A 199 23.26 -8.68 -0.51
C THR A 199 22.83 -7.24 -0.74
N LEU A 200 23.66 -6.25 -0.40
CA LEU A 200 23.38 -4.83 -0.63
C LEU A 200 23.30 -4.50 -2.12
N GLU A 201 24.22 -5.01 -2.94
CA GLU A 201 24.19 -4.85 -4.41
C GLU A 201 22.92 -5.47 -5.04
N PHE A 202 22.49 -6.62 -4.52
CA PHE A 202 21.25 -7.26 -4.97
C PHE A 202 20.02 -6.42 -4.59
N LEU A 203 19.99 -5.88 -3.37
CA LEU A 203 18.91 -5.01 -2.91
C LEU A 203 18.84 -3.70 -3.70
N GLU A 204 19.98 -3.11 -4.04
CA GLU A 204 20.06 -1.98 -4.97
C GLU A 204 19.44 -2.33 -6.32
N THR A 205 19.80 -3.49 -6.89
CA THR A 205 19.23 -3.99 -8.15
C THR A 205 17.71 -4.20 -8.06
N GLN A 206 17.20 -4.60 -6.90
CA GLN A 206 15.75 -4.75 -6.64
C GLN A 206 15.04 -3.42 -6.33
N GLY A 207 15.76 -2.29 -6.32
CA GLY A 207 15.21 -0.98 -5.98
C GLY A 207 14.79 -0.83 -4.52
N VAL A 208 15.38 -1.61 -3.61
CA VAL A 208 15.05 -1.59 -2.18
C VAL A 208 15.83 -0.48 -1.48
N CYS A 209 15.12 0.41 -0.79
CA CYS A 209 15.75 1.42 0.06
C CYS A 209 16.34 0.76 1.31
N VAL A 210 17.66 0.87 1.51
CA VAL A 210 18.36 0.34 2.68
C VAL A 210 18.89 1.48 3.53
N ALA A 211 18.39 1.60 4.76
CA ALA A 211 18.80 2.62 5.71
C ALA A 211 19.32 2.01 7.01
N THR A 212 20.36 2.59 7.60
CA THR A 212 20.80 2.23 8.96
C THR A 212 20.10 3.11 9.99
N PHE A 213 19.59 2.53 11.06
CA PHE A 213 19.01 3.27 12.18
C PHE A 213 20.11 3.75 13.13
N GLY A 214 20.13 5.06 13.42
CA GLY A 214 21.15 5.70 14.23
C GLY A 214 21.95 6.78 13.48
N PRO A 215 23.05 7.28 14.08
CA PRO A 215 23.79 8.44 13.60
C PRO A 215 24.72 8.18 12.41
N SER A 216 24.89 6.92 12.01
CA SER A 216 25.87 6.48 11.03
C SER A 216 25.20 5.68 9.90
N THR A 217 25.81 5.68 8.72
CA THR A 217 25.43 4.82 7.60
C THR A 217 26.10 3.43 7.66
N GLN A 218 26.95 3.16 8.66
CA GLN A 218 27.56 1.84 8.85
C GLN A 218 26.51 0.75 9.00
N PHE A 219 26.53 -0.21 8.07
CA PHE A 219 25.57 -1.29 8.06
C PHE A 219 25.94 -2.35 9.11
N PRO A 220 25.02 -2.80 9.97
CA PRO A 220 25.30 -3.83 10.97
C PRO A 220 25.41 -5.24 10.36
N ALA A 221 26.28 -6.07 10.96
CA ALA A 221 26.47 -7.47 10.61
C ALA A 221 25.84 -8.40 11.66
N PHE A 222 24.57 -8.14 12.01
CA PHE A 222 23.78 -8.95 12.94
C PHE A 222 24.29 -8.92 14.39
N PHE A 223 25.39 -9.60 14.70
CA PHE A 223 26.01 -9.61 16.02
C PHE A 223 27.03 -8.47 16.26
N THR A 224 27.44 -7.75 15.20
CA THR A 224 28.32 -6.57 15.30
C THR A 224 27.64 -5.34 14.70
N ARG A 225 27.99 -4.17 15.21
CA ARG A 225 27.43 -2.89 14.73
C ARG A 225 28.08 -2.43 13.42
N ASP A 226 29.29 -2.90 13.14
CA ASP A 226 30.02 -2.62 11.89
C ASP A 226 30.24 -3.90 11.07
N SER A 227 29.87 -3.84 9.79
CA SER A 227 30.09 -4.89 8.78
C SER A 227 31.21 -4.56 7.80
N GLY A 228 31.78 -3.36 7.85
CA GLY A 228 32.64 -2.79 6.80
C GLY A 228 31.87 -2.28 5.58
N HIS A 229 30.54 -2.39 5.56
CA HIS A 229 29.67 -1.88 4.50
C HIS A 229 28.80 -0.72 4.99
N HIS A 230 28.21 0.02 4.06
CA HIS A 230 27.36 1.17 4.37
C HIS A 230 26.00 1.07 3.66
N SER A 231 24.96 1.52 4.35
CA SER A 231 23.67 1.86 3.76
C SER A 231 23.75 3.12 2.90
N ILE A 232 22.76 3.33 2.05
CA ILE A 232 22.64 4.56 1.24
C ILE A 232 22.35 5.80 2.10
N CYS A 233 21.70 5.62 3.25
CA CYS A 233 21.36 6.67 4.19
C CYS A 233 21.21 6.12 5.61
N ASN A 234 21.03 7.03 6.57
CA ASN A 234 20.73 6.69 7.96
C ASN A 234 19.47 7.43 8.45
N LEU A 235 18.87 6.90 9.52
CA LEU A 235 17.64 7.39 10.13
C LEU A 235 17.93 7.68 11.60
N ASN A 236 17.92 8.96 11.99
CA ASN A 236 18.35 9.39 13.32
C ASN A 236 17.25 9.31 14.38
N SER A 237 16.00 9.15 13.94
CA SER A 237 14.85 9.10 14.82
C SER A 237 13.77 8.17 14.27
N TYR A 238 12.89 7.73 15.16
CA TYR A 238 11.70 6.97 14.76
C TYR A 238 10.77 7.78 13.85
N ASP A 239 10.77 9.12 13.99
CA ASP A 239 9.98 10.03 13.14
C ASP A 239 10.55 10.10 11.72
N ASP A 240 11.88 10.14 11.56
CA ASP A 240 12.53 10.08 10.24
C ASP A 240 12.20 8.76 9.53
N ALA A 241 12.27 7.65 10.27
CA ALA A 241 11.95 6.33 9.76
C ALA A 241 10.48 6.23 9.34
N ALA A 242 9.56 6.68 10.19
CA ALA A 242 8.13 6.71 9.87
C ALA A 242 7.83 7.61 8.66
N GLN A 243 8.50 8.75 8.54
CA GLN A 243 8.35 9.66 7.40
C GLN A 243 8.87 9.05 6.10
N LEU A 244 10.02 8.34 6.13
CA LEU A 244 10.54 7.61 4.98
C LEU A 244 9.53 6.56 4.50
N ILE A 245 9.01 5.74 5.43
CA ILE A 245 8.02 4.70 5.13
C ILE A 245 6.76 5.32 4.52
N HIS A 246 6.23 6.37 5.17
CA HIS A 246 5.06 7.09 4.69
C HIS A 246 5.27 7.64 3.28
N THR A 247 6.41 8.31 3.03
CA THR A 247 6.73 8.87 1.72
C THR A 247 6.85 7.79 0.65
N THR A 248 7.56 6.69 0.90
CA THR A 248 7.69 5.56 -0.04
C THR A 248 6.33 4.98 -0.43
N PHE A 249 5.48 4.70 0.55
CA PHE A 249 4.15 4.12 0.27
C PHE A 249 3.20 5.14 -0.34
N SER A 250 3.37 6.42 -0.01
CA SER A 250 2.59 7.49 -0.64
C SER A 250 2.91 7.60 -2.14
N MET A 251 4.17 7.45 -2.54
CA MET A 251 4.57 7.54 -3.94
C MET A 251 4.27 6.27 -4.75
N ASP A 252 3.65 5.26 -4.15
CA ASP A 252 3.33 3.97 -4.78
C ASP A 252 4.55 3.30 -5.44
N LEU A 253 5.71 3.39 -4.79
CA LEU A 253 6.97 2.82 -5.30
C LEU A 253 6.98 1.28 -5.33
N ASN A 254 5.97 0.62 -4.75
CA ASN A 254 5.72 -0.82 -4.79
C ASN A 254 6.92 -1.71 -4.39
N ASN A 255 7.77 -1.20 -3.51
CA ASN A 255 8.92 -1.88 -2.92
C ASN A 255 8.92 -1.76 -1.39
N GLY A 256 9.63 -2.68 -0.75
CA GLY A 256 9.89 -2.66 0.69
C GLY A 256 11.06 -1.75 1.04
N ILE A 257 11.25 -1.59 2.35
CA ILE A 257 12.35 -0.80 2.93
C ILE A 257 13.06 -1.69 3.93
N LEU A 258 14.39 -1.72 3.89
CA LEU A 258 15.20 -2.35 4.93
C LEU A 258 15.71 -1.27 5.88
N ILE A 259 15.32 -1.37 7.15
CA ILE A 259 15.83 -0.53 8.24
C ILE A 259 16.73 -1.42 9.10
N ALA A 260 18.03 -1.24 8.95
CA ALA A 260 19.05 -1.99 9.67
C ALA A 260 19.33 -1.33 11.02
N ASN A 261 18.92 -1.97 12.11
CA ASN A 261 19.09 -1.52 13.49
C ASN A 261 20.28 -2.23 14.15
N PRO A 262 21.40 -1.54 14.42
CA PRO A 262 22.56 -2.16 15.06
C PRO A 262 22.21 -2.73 16.45
N ILE A 263 22.79 -3.89 16.78
CA ILE A 263 22.65 -4.49 18.12
C ILE A 263 23.13 -3.51 19.20
N ALA A 264 22.48 -3.48 20.37
CA ALA A 264 22.89 -2.57 21.45
C ALA A 264 24.34 -2.80 21.89
N GLU A 265 25.02 -1.72 22.28
CA GLU A 265 26.47 -1.72 22.56
C GLU A 265 26.86 -2.72 23.66
N GLU A 266 26.01 -2.90 24.67
CA GLU A 266 26.28 -3.87 25.74
C GLU A 266 26.35 -5.34 25.27
N TYR A 267 25.76 -5.67 24.12
CA TYR A 267 25.76 -7.01 23.54
C TYR A 267 26.77 -7.16 22.39
N GLU A 268 27.39 -6.07 21.93
CA GLU A 268 28.42 -6.11 20.89
C GLU A 268 29.74 -6.72 21.38
N VAL A 269 30.02 -6.67 22.69
CA VAL A 269 31.28 -7.17 23.28
C VAL A 269 31.59 -8.62 22.87
N ASP A 270 30.55 -9.45 22.74
CA ASP A 270 30.68 -10.84 22.28
C ASP A 270 30.63 -10.97 20.74
N GLY A 271 30.22 -9.93 20.01
CA GLY A 271 29.92 -9.93 18.59
C GLY A 271 31.07 -10.36 17.69
N HIS A 272 32.27 -9.82 17.91
CA HIS A 272 33.47 -10.24 17.15
C HIS A 272 33.80 -11.72 17.37
N GLN A 273 33.72 -12.19 18.62
CA GLN A 273 33.97 -13.60 18.94
C GLN A 273 32.89 -14.52 18.33
N ILE A 274 31.63 -14.07 18.31
CA ILE A 274 30.54 -14.78 17.67
C ILE A 274 30.78 -14.87 16.15
N GLU A 275 31.21 -13.78 15.50
CA GLU A 275 31.50 -13.78 14.06
C GLU A 275 32.67 -14.72 13.70
N GLU A 276 33.72 -14.79 14.51
CA GLU A 276 34.81 -15.77 14.33
C GLU A 276 34.29 -17.21 14.42
N CYS A 277 33.40 -17.49 15.37
CA CYS A 277 32.75 -18.79 15.51
C CYS A 277 31.85 -19.11 14.31
N ILE A 278 31.17 -18.11 13.75
CA ILE A 278 30.33 -18.25 12.55
C ILE A 278 31.19 -18.59 11.34
N GLN A 279 32.31 -17.89 11.12
CA GLN A 279 33.21 -18.20 10.02
C GLN A 279 33.72 -19.65 10.10
N ARG A 280 34.13 -20.09 11.29
CA ARG A 280 34.55 -21.48 11.52
C ARG A 280 33.43 -22.48 11.20
N ALA A 281 32.22 -22.24 11.69
CA ALA A 281 31.08 -23.12 11.47
C ALA A 281 30.64 -23.16 9.99
N VAL A 282 30.75 -22.05 9.26
CA VAL A 282 30.47 -21.99 7.81
C VAL A 282 31.51 -22.78 7.01
N THR A 283 32.79 -22.65 7.35
CA THR A 283 33.87 -23.45 6.72
C THR A 283 33.65 -24.95 6.98
N GLU A 284 33.35 -25.33 8.22
CA GLU A 284 33.07 -26.72 8.58
C GLU A 284 31.84 -27.27 7.84
N ALA A 285 30.77 -26.49 7.73
CA ALA A 285 29.58 -26.86 6.96
C ALA A 285 29.90 -27.12 5.48
N ALA A 286 30.81 -26.32 4.90
CA ALA A 286 31.26 -26.47 3.52
C ALA A 286 32.07 -27.78 3.34
N ASP A 287 32.98 -28.07 4.26
CA ASP A 287 33.78 -29.31 4.25
C ASP A 287 32.88 -30.56 4.39
N LEU A 288 31.84 -30.47 5.23
CA LEU A 288 30.82 -31.50 5.41
C LEU A 288 29.77 -31.54 4.29
N LYS A 289 29.86 -30.63 3.30
CA LYS A 289 28.92 -30.50 2.16
C LYS A 289 27.46 -30.30 2.59
N ILE A 290 27.22 -29.64 3.73
CA ILE A 290 25.88 -29.25 4.18
C ILE A 290 25.41 -28.07 3.33
N LYS A 291 24.25 -28.20 2.66
CA LYS A 291 23.76 -27.22 1.67
C LYS A 291 22.27 -26.89 1.83
N GLY A 292 21.85 -25.81 1.20
CA GLY A 292 20.45 -25.40 1.10
C GLY A 292 19.81 -25.17 2.47
N LYS A 293 18.58 -25.63 2.67
CA LYS A 293 17.80 -25.38 3.89
C LYS A 293 18.45 -25.90 5.19
N ALA A 294 19.44 -26.80 5.10
CA ALA A 294 20.12 -27.40 6.25
C ALA A 294 21.30 -26.57 6.78
N ILE A 295 21.83 -25.59 6.02
CA ILE A 295 23.02 -24.84 6.42
C ILE A 295 22.77 -23.94 7.64
N THR A 296 21.66 -23.19 7.64
CA THR A 296 21.37 -22.22 8.70
C THR A 296 21.17 -22.88 10.06
N PRO A 297 20.35 -23.95 10.22
CA PRO A 297 20.21 -24.62 11.50
C PRO A 297 21.53 -25.21 12.01
N TYR A 298 22.34 -25.81 11.13
CA TYR A 298 23.64 -26.37 11.51
C TYR A 298 24.59 -25.29 12.05
N VAL A 299 24.75 -24.19 11.31
CA VAL A 299 25.66 -23.10 11.72
C VAL A 299 25.20 -22.47 13.02
N LEU A 300 23.90 -22.19 13.20
CA LEU A 300 23.39 -21.63 14.45
C LEU A 300 23.60 -22.57 15.64
N GLN A 301 23.42 -23.88 15.46
CA GLN A 301 23.67 -24.87 16.50
C GLN A 301 25.15 -24.91 16.90
N GLN A 302 26.06 -24.94 15.92
CA GLN A 302 27.50 -24.96 16.19
C GLN A 302 27.96 -23.68 16.90
N VAL A 303 27.49 -22.52 16.44
CA VAL A 303 27.84 -21.22 17.04
C VAL A 303 27.32 -21.14 18.47
N ASN A 304 26.12 -21.64 18.75
CA ASN A 304 25.60 -21.67 20.11
C ASN A 304 26.43 -22.56 21.05
N GLN A 305 26.89 -23.72 20.56
CA GLN A 305 27.79 -24.61 21.30
C GLN A 305 29.15 -23.96 21.56
N LEU A 306 29.76 -23.38 20.52
CA LEU A 306 31.08 -22.74 20.61
C LEU A 306 31.08 -21.49 21.51
N THR A 307 29.97 -20.76 21.54
CA THR A 307 29.84 -19.52 22.34
C THR A 307 29.23 -19.75 23.73
N GLN A 308 28.91 -21.00 24.07
CA GLN A 308 28.29 -21.40 25.33
C GLN A 308 26.99 -20.64 25.64
N GLY A 309 26.12 -20.48 24.62
CA GLY A 309 24.83 -19.80 24.78
C GLY A 309 24.85 -18.27 24.59
N ARG A 310 26.04 -17.65 24.51
CA ARG A 310 26.15 -16.19 24.35
C ARG A 310 25.54 -15.69 23.04
N SER A 311 25.71 -16.43 21.94
CA SER A 311 25.10 -16.07 20.66
C SER A 311 23.57 -16.09 20.71
N LEU A 312 22.96 -17.02 21.45
CA LEU A 312 21.51 -17.08 21.62
C LEU A 312 21.01 -15.88 22.43
N LYS A 313 21.70 -15.53 23.53
CA LYS A 313 21.37 -14.35 24.34
C LYS A 313 21.45 -13.06 23.53
N ALA A 314 22.52 -12.87 22.75
CA ALA A 314 22.65 -11.73 21.84
C ALA A 314 21.56 -11.72 20.76
N ASN A 315 21.18 -12.90 20.23
CA ASN A 315 20.12 -13.02 19.23
C ASN A 315 18.73 -12.67 19.80
N VAL A 316 18.45 -13.02 21.06
CA VAL A 316 17.21 -12.57 21.73
C VAL A 316 17.23 -11.05 21.90
N ALA A 317 18.31 -10.50 22.44
CA ALA A 317 18.44 -9.07 22.70
C ALA A 317 18.32 -8.20 21.44
N LEU A 318 18.91 -8.64 20.31
CA LEU A 318 18.78 -7.91 19.05
C LEU A 318 17.35 -7.96 18.50
N VAL A 319 16.62 -9.08 18.65
CA VAL A 319 15.22 -9.17 18.20
C VAL A 319 14.33 -8.28 19.06
N GLU A 320 14.55 -8.24 20.37
CA GLU A 320 13.85 -7.35 21.29
C GLU A 320 14.10 -5.87 20.96
N SER A 321 15.35 -5.51 20.65
CA SER A 321 15.71 -4.16 20.19
C SER A 321 15.00 -3.80 18.86
N ASN A 322 15.01 -4.71 17.89
CA ASN A 322 14.31 -4.51 16.61
C ASN A 322 12.79 -4.37 16.83
N ALA A 323 12.22 -5.11 17.78
CA ALA A 323 10.80 -5.05 18.12
C ALA A 323 10.41 -3.67 18.68
N LEU A 324 11.23 -3.12 19.58
CA LEU A 324 11.05 -1.77 20.10
C LEU A 324 11.12 -0.73 18.98
N VAL A 325 12.17 -0.78 18.15
CA VAL A 325 12.34 0.15 17.03
C VAL A 325 11.16 0.06 16.06
N GLY A 326 10.76 -1.15 15.66
CA GLY A 326 9.61 -1.38 14.78
C GLY A 326 8.30 -0.87 15.37
N ALA A 327 8.07 -1.08 16.67
CA ALA A 327 6.86 -0.59 17.34
C ALA A 327 6.80 0.94 17.42
N GLU A 328 7.90 1.60 17.82
CA GLU A 328 7.99 3.06 17.88
C GLU A 328 7.79 3.69 16.50
N ILE A 329 8.32 3.07 15.45
CA ILE A 329 8.11 3.46 14.04
C ILE A 329 6.63 3.28 13.66
N ALA A 330 6.03 2.12 13.95
CA ALA A 330 4.64 1.84 13.62
C ALA A 330 3.68 2.82 14.30
N VAL A 331 3.94 3.19 15.55
CA VAL A 331 3.18 4.21 16.30
C VAL A 331 3.28 5.58 15.65
N ARG A 332 4.48 6.00 15.22
CA ARG A 332 4.65 7.29 14.53
C ARG A 332 4.06 7.29 13.13
N LEU A 333 4.21 6.19 12.39
CA LEU A 333 3.59 6.02 11.09
C LEU A 333 2.06 6.10 11.19
N SER A 334 1.46 5.40 12.16
CA SER A 334 0.03 5.49 12.44
C SER A 334 -0.39 6.91 12.80
N LYS A 335 0.40 7.64 13.59
CA LYS A 335 0.14 9.05 13.89
C LYS A 335 0.22 9.93 12.64
N LEU A 336 1.23 9.75 11.79
CA LEU A 336 1.38 10.50 10.53
C LEU A 336 0.18 10.28 9.61
N GLU A 337 -0.20 9.02 9.40
CA GLU A 337 -1.35 8.65 8.58
C GLU A 337 -2.67 9.17 9.18
N ASN A 338 -2.80 9.11 10.51
CA ASN A 338 -3.97 9.64 11.19
C ASN A 338 -3.98 11.17 11.29
N CYS A 339 -2.83 11.83 11.27
CA CYS A 339 -2.70 13.29 11.19
C CYS A 339 -3.04 13.78 9.78
N ASP A 340 -2.56 13.10 8.75
CA ASP A 340 -3.00 13.33 7.37
C ASP A 340 -4.51 13.05 7.21
N ASN A 341 -5.07 12.12 8.00
CA ASN A 341 -6.53 11.91 8.12
C ASN A 341 -7.26 12.90 9.06
N LYS A 342 -6.55 13.62 9.95
CA LYS A 342 -7.08 14.58 10.96
C LYS A 342 -6.90 16.04 10.55
N VAL A 343 -6.15 16.34 9.50
CA VAL A 343 -6.38 17.56 8.70
C VAL A 343 -7.73 17.37 7.99
N LYS A 344 -8.79 17.46 8.79
CA LYS A 344 -10.19 17.52 8.40
C LYS A 344 -10.70 18.94 8.68
N PRO A 345 -11.59 19.48 7.82
CA PRO A 345 -12.45 20.61 8.17
C PRO A 345 -13.27 20.28 9.42
N CYS A 346 -13.70 21.34 10.12
CA CYS A 346 -14.49 21.33 11.35
C CYS A 346 -15.62 20.27 11.40
N ASN A 347 -15.88 19.82 12.63
CA ASN A 347 -16.81 18.75 13.03
C ASN A 347 -18.09 18.59 12.17
N PRO A 348 -18.49 17.34 11.87
CA PRO A 348 -19.80 17.06 11.30
C PRO A 348 -20.90 17.27 12.36
N LEU A 349 -21.85 18.16 12.07
CA LEU A 349 -23.10 18.25 12.81
C LEU A 349 -23.87 16.93 12.63
N ILE A 350 -24.15 16.28 13.75
CA ILE A 350 -24.97 15.08 13.84
C ILE A 350 -26.40 15.42 13.35
N PRO A 351 -26.98 14.73 12.37
CA PRO A 351 -28.41 14.89 12.06
C PRO A 351 -29.23 14.26 13.19
N ARG A 352 -29.90 15.09 13.99
CA ARG A 352 -30.96 14.63 14.89
C ARG A 352 -32.10 14.04 14.05
N GLN A 353 -32.59 12.88 14.49
CA GLN A 353 -33.79 12.24 13.97
C GLN A 353 -34.95 13.24 13.88
N VAL A 354 -35.53 13.37 12.69
CA VAL A 354 -36.74 14.15 12.45
C VAL A 354 -37.91 13.40 13.07
N GLN A 355 -38.42 13.91 14.19
CA GLN A 355 -39.79 13.66 14.62
C GLN A 355 -40.65 14.84 14.19
N ASN A 356 -41.77 14.49 13.54
CA ASN A 356 -42.85 15.38 13.14
C ASN A 356 -43.31 16.29 14.30
N SER A 357 -43.39 17.60 14.07
CA SER A 357 -44.51 18.43 14.55
C SER A 357 -44.51 19.83 13.93
N ASN A 358 -45.71 20.28 13.60
CA ASN A 358 -46.04 21.60 13.07
C ASN A 358 -45.66 22.74 14.03
N SER A 359 -45.09 23.84 13.52
CA SER A 359 -45.55 25.21 13.83
C SER A 359 -44.71 26.28 13.11
N ILE A 360 -45.42 27.32 12.71
CA ILE A 360 -44.97 28.53 12.00
C ILE A 360 -44.15 29.43 12.94
N SER A 361 -42.97 29.90 12.52
CA SER A 361 -42.57 31.31 12.73
C SER A 361 -41.36 31.70 11.88
N THR A 362 -41.46 32.92 11.37
CA THR A 362 -40.56 33.67 10.51
C THR A 362 -39.30 34.15 11.22
N THR A 363 -38.12 33.83 10.68
CA THR A 363 -36.94 34.71 10.64
C THR A 363 -35.90 34.14 9.67
N SER A 364 -35.44 34.99 8.75
CA SER A 364 -34.50 34.71 7.68
C SER A 364 -33.10 34.31 8.20
N SER A 365 -32.69 33.07 7.95
CA SER A 365 -31.31 32.61 8.09
C SER A 365 -30.87 31.98 6.77
N LYS A 366 -29.84 32.56 6.13
CA LYS A 366 -29.19 32.04 4.92
C LYS A 366 -28.89 30.55 5.06
N SER A 367 -29.39 29.75 4.11
CA SER A 367 -29.31 28.29 4.13
C SER A 367 -27.90 27.80 3.74
N ALA A 368 -27.60 26.54 4.03
CA ALA A 368 -26.34 25.86 3.68
C ALA A 368 -26.03 25.74 2.16
N LEU A 369 -26.76 26.47 1.30
CA LEU A 369 -26.43 26.67 -0.12
C LEU A 369 -25.40 27.81 -0.35
N ASP A 370 -25.09 28.61 0.68
CA ASP A 370 -24.34 29.87 0.54
C ASP A 370 -22.80 29.72 0.48
N THR A 371 -22.25 28.51 0.32
CA THR A 371 -20.80 28.31 0.15
C THR A 371 -20.41 28.13 -1.31
N PRO A 372 -19.51 28.98 -1.85
CA PRO A 372 -18.94 28.86 -3.19
C PRO A 372 -18.53 27.43 -3.58
N ARG A 373 -19.06 26.92 -4.69
CA ARG A 373 -18.80 25.55 -5.18
C ARG A 373 -17.70 25.58 -6.25
N VAL A 374 -16.73 24.67 -6.16
CA VAL A 374 -15.81 24.44 -7.29
C VAL A 374 -16.65 24.01 -8.49
N ALA A 375 -16.49 24.68 -9.63
CA ALA A 375 -17.20 24.34 -10.85
C ALA A 375 -16.37 23.41 -11.71
N VAL A 376 -17.02 22.37 -12.23
CA VAL A 376 -16.43 21.45 -13.18
C VAL A 376 -17.33 21.37 -14.40
N VAL A 377 -16.75 21.65 -15.57
CA VAL A 377 -17.43 21.54 -16.86
C VAL A 377 -16.74 20.43 -17.65
N GLY A 378 -17.45 19.36 -17.98
CA GLY A 378 -16.81 18.29 -18.72
C GLY A 378 -17.62 17.03 -18.93
N ALA A 379 -16.99 16.04 -19.55
CA ALA A 379 -17.65 14.83 -19.99
C ALA A 379 -18.10 13.89 -18.86
N SER A 380 -19.24 13.22 -19.06
CA SER A 380 -19.71 12.04 -18.33
C SER A 380 -19.94 10.88 -19.30
N ASN A 381 -19.38 9.71 -18.99
CA ASN A 381 -19.37 8.56 -19.89
C ASN A 381 -19.62 7.26 -19.14
N LEU A 382 -20.09 6.24 -19.85
CA LEU A 382 -20.06 4.85 -19.39
C LEU A 382 -18.97 4.12 -20.16
N ASP A 383 -17.98 3.63 -19.43
CA ASP A 383 -16.80 2.97 -20.00
C ASP A 383 -16.96 1.45 -19.87
N CYS A 384 -16.65 0.74 -20.95
CA CYS A 384 -16.67 -0.71 -21.06
C CYS A 384 -15.28 -1.21 -21.43
N VAL A 385 -14.64 -1.91 -20.51
CA VAL A 385 -13.32 -2.52 -20.70
C VAL A 385 -13.51 -3.98 -21.10
N LEU A 386 -13.03 -4.35 -22.28
CA LEU A 386 -13.01 -5.70 -22.81
C LEU A 386 -11.57 -6.22 -22.83
N HIS A 387 -11.21 -7.10 -21.90
CA HIS A 387 -9.89 -7.74 -21.85
C HIS A 387 -9.93 -9.05 -22.64
N LEU A 388 -9.28 -9.08 -23.81
CA LEU A 388 -9.18 -10.27 -24.64
C LEU A 388 -8.45 -11.39 -23.89
N LEU A 389 -8.98 -12.61 -23.98
CA LEU A 389 -8.38 -13.76 -23.30
C LEU A 389 -7.32 -14.49 -24.13
N ASN A 390 -7.29 -14.23 -25.44
CA ASN A 390 -6.40 -14.89 -26.39
C ASN A 390 -5.40 -13.89 -26.97
N ASP A 391 -4.16 -14.34 -27.20
CA ASP A 391 -3.09 -13.51 -27.78
C ASP A 391 -3.32 -13.12 -29.24
N SER A 392 -4.14 -13.88 -29.98
CA SER A 392 -4.47 -13.59 -31.38
C SER A 392 -5.91 -13.14 -31.54
N VAL A 393 -6.09 -11.90 -32.00
CA VAL A 393 -7.40 -11.34 -32.35
C VAL A 393 -7.82 -11.87 -33.71
N GLN A 394 -8.97 -12.53 -33.76
CA GLN A 394 -9.55 -13.04 -35.00
C GLN A 394 -10.41 -11.94 -35.64
N PHE A 395 -10.08 -11.59 -36.88
CA PHE A 395 -10.79 -10.58 -37.68
C PHE A 395 -11.83 -11.22 -38.61
N HIS A 396 -12.52 -10.41 -39.43
CA HIS A 396 -13.52 -10.87 -40.42
C HIS A 396 -14.79 -11.51 -39.83
N GLY A 397 -15.35 -10.89 -38.79
CA GLY A 397 -16.64 -11.29 -38.21
C GLY A 397 -16.56 -12.41 -37.16
N HIS A 398 -15.35 -12.84 -36.79
CA HIS A 398 -15.16 -13.79 -35.69
C HIS A 398 -15.47 -13.15 -34.33
N THR A 399 -16.02 -13.95 -33.42
CA THR A 399 -16.23 -13.54 -32.02
C THR A 399 -14.97 -13.85 -31.22
N ASN A 400 -14.43 -12.85 -30.53
CA ASN A 400 -13.26 -12.99 -29.68
C ASN A 400 -13.69 -13.07 -28.21
N ASN A 401 -13.13 -14.01 -27.46
CA ASN A 401 -13.44 -14.17 -26.03
C ASN A 401 -12.79 -13.04 -25.22
N ALA A 402 -13.58 -12.37 -24.40
CA ALA A 402 -13.13 -11.27 -23.56
C ALA A 402 -13.82 -11.26 -22.19
N LEU A 403 -13.13 -10.76 -21.17
CA LEU A 403 -13.75 -10.35 -19.91
C LEU A 403 -14.24 -8.91 -20.05
N SER A 404 -15.51 -8.67 -19.68
CA SER A 404 -16.10 -7.34 -19.74
C SER A 404 -16.25 -6.74 -18.34
N THR A 405 -15.79 -5.50 -18.17
CA THR A 405 -16.01 -4.67 -16.99
C THR A 405 -16.63 -3.36 -17.41
N VAL A 406 -17.66 -2.90 -16.70
CA VAL A 406 -18.29 -1.60 -16.96
C VAL A 406 -18.05 -0.67 -15.77
N CYS A 407 -17.55 0.53 -16.02
CA CYS A 407 -17.31 1.57 -15.04
C CYS A 407 -17.87 2.92 -15.52
N SER A 408 -18.11 3.84 -14.61
CA SER A 408 -18.46 5.22 -14.98
C SER A 408 -17.18 6.02 -15.22
N GLY A 409 -17.13 6.70 -16.36
CA GLY A 409 -15.99 7.48 -16.83
C GLY A 409 -16.35 8.91 -17.22
N GLY A 410 -15.46 9.55 -17.97
CA GLY A 410 -15.54 10.97 -18.34
C GLY A 410 -14.67 11.87 -17.44
N VAL A 411 -13.94 12.82 -18.02
CA VAL A 411 -12.97 13.65 -17.28
C VAL A 411 -13.69 14.52 -16.26
N GLY A 412 -14.73 15.24 -16.69
CA GLY A 412 -15.54 16.09 -15.81
C GLY A 412 -16.20 15.27 -14.70
N ARG A 413 -16.80 14.13 -15.05
CA ARG A 413 -17.41 13.22 -14.07
C ARG A 413 -16.39 12.71 -13.08
N ASN A 414 -15.20 12.27 -13.50
CA ASN A 414 -14.18 11.73 -12.59
C ASN A 414 -13.62 12.81 -11.64
N LEU A 415 -13.51 14.06 -12.11
CA LEU A 415 -13.17 15.20 -11.26
C LEU A 415 -14.28 15.46 -10.23
N CYS A 416 -15.54 15.52 -10.65
CA CYS A 416 -16.67 15.68 -9.75
C CYS A 416 -16.86 14.50 -8.80
N ASP A 417 -16.59 13.29 -9.25
CA ASP A 417 -16.59 12.07 -8.45
C ASP A 417 -15.56 12.17 -7.32
N GLY A 418 -14.33 12.56 -7.68
CA GLY A 418 -13.26 12.83 -6.72
C GLY A 418 -13.65 13.90 -5.71
N LEU A 419 -14.13 15.06 -6.18
CA LEU A 419 -14.57 16.17 -5.32
C LEU A 419 -15.75 15.76 -4.40
N SER A 420 -16.73 15.04 -4.93
CA SER A 420 -17.90 14.57 -4.17
C SER A 420 -17.50 13.54 -3.10
N ARG A 421 -16.59 12.62 -3.43
CA ARG A 421 -16.04 11.64 -2.47
C ARG A 421 -15.16 12.29 -1.40
N LEU A 422 -14.53 13.42 -1.71
CA LEU A 422 -13.82 14.27 -0.74
C LEU A 422 -14.78 15.08 0.16
N GLY A 423 -16.09 14.97 -0.04
CA GLY A 423 -17.12 15.64 0.76
C GLY A 423 -17.45 17.06 0.29
N PHE A 424 -16.92 17.49 -0.85
CA PHE A 424 -17.34 18.73 -1.49
C PHE A 424 -18.62 18.50 -2.30
N ASN A 425 -19.36 19.55 -2.56
CA ASN A 425 -20.48 19.52 -3.50
C ASN A 425 -20.12 20.34 -4.74
N PRO A 426 -19.34 19.80 -5.70
CA PRO A 426 -18.93 20.56 -6.88
C PRO A 426 -20.15 20.92 -7.74
N LEU A 427 -20.15 22.11 -8.35
CA LEU A 427 -21.10 22.43 -9.41
C LEU A 427 -20.69 21.63 -10.65
N PHE A 428 -21.52 20.70 -11.09
CA PHE A 428 -21.20 19.83 -12.22
C PHE A 428 -22.03 20.17 -13.46
N LEU A 429 -21.36 20.71 -14.48
CA LEU A 429 -21.96 20.97 -15.79
C LEU A 429 -21.49 19.89 -16.78
N SER A 430 -22.43 19.08 -17.25
CA SER A 430 -22.19 17.95 -18.14
C SER A 430 -23.48 17.63 -18.92
N ALA A 431 -23.44 16.63 -19.80
CA ALA A 431 -24.63 16.08 -20.44
C ALA A 431 -24.66 14.55 -20.38
N VAL A 432 -25.85 13.99 -20.15
CA VAL A 432 -26.18 12.55 -20.23
C VAL A 432 -27.52 12.37 -20.95
N GLY A 433 -27.71 11.21 -21.56
CA GLY A 433 -28.96 10.83 -22.19
C GLY A 433 -29.99 10.42 -21.15
N ASN A 434 -31.28 10.53 -21.47
CA ASN A 434 -32.34 9.89 -20.69
C ASN A 434 -32.51 8.43 -21.11
N ASP A 435 -31.43 7.66 -20.98
CA ASP A 435 -31.34 6.26 -21.38
C ASP A 435 -30.81 5.39 -20.22
N VAL A 436 -30.83 4.07 -20.42
CA VAL A 436 -30.33 3.10 -19.41
C VAL A 436 -28.88 3.38 -19.00
N ASN A 437 -28.05 3.88 -19.92
CA ASN A 437 -26.65 4.16 -19.64
C ASN A 437 -26.51 5.38 -18.73
N GLY A 438 -27.30 6.43 -18.96
CA GLY A 438 -27.38 7.63 -18.12
C GLY A 438 -27.85 7.28 -16.71
N GLU A 439 -28.96 6.53 -16.62
CA GLU A 439 -29.46 5.99 -15.35
C GLU A 439 -28.39 5.17 -14.61
N LYS A 440 -27.63 4.35 -15.34
CA LYS A 440 -26.55 3.53 -14.77
C LYS A 440 -25.43 4.39 -14.19
N ILE A 441 -24.92 5.38 -14.92
CA ILE A 441 -23.86 6.28 -14.41
C ILE A 441 -24.32 7.01 -13.14
N ILE A 442 -25.55 7.54 -13.15
CA ILE A 442 -26.15 8.23 -12.00
C ILE A 442 -26.29 7.26 -10.83
N SER A 443 -26.76 6.03 -11.08
CA SER A 443 -26.96 5.02 -10.04
C SER A 443 -25.65 4.56 -9.37
N MET A 444 -24.55 4.54 -10.12
CA MET A 444 -23.21 4.22 -9.64
C MET A 444 -22.57 5.40 -8.88
N SER A 445 -23.14 6.60 -9.03
CA SER A 445 -22.58 7.86 -8.53
C SER A 445 -23.63 8.71 -7.80
N LYS A 446 -24.56 8.08 -7.07
CA LYS A 446 -25.72 8.75 -6.42
C LYS A 446 -25.35 9.81 -5.37
N TYR A 447 -24.12 9.79 -4.89
CA TYR A 447 -23.59 10.77 -3.93
C TYR A 447 -23.12 12.06 -4.61
N MET A 448 -23.00 12.09 -5.93
CA MET A 448 -22.73 13.32 -6.69
C MET A 448 -24.03 14.10 -6.88
N ASP A 449 -23.92 15.43 -6.96
CA ASP A 449 -25.02 16.29 -7.38
C ASP A 449 -25.11 16.31 -8.92
N TRP A 450 -26.20 15.77 -9.45
CA TRP A 450 -26.50 15.70 -10.88
C TRP A 450 -27.49 16.79 -11.32
N SER A 451 -27.93 17.67 -10.43
CA SER A 451 -29.02 18.63 -10.70
C SER A 451 -28.73 19.60 -11.84
N ASN A 452 -27.46 19.94 -12.05
CA ASN A 452 -27.04 20.82 -13.14
C ASN A 452 -26.63 20.06 -14.40
N VAL A 453 -26.59 18.72 -14.41
CA VAL A 453 -26.26 17.94 -15.61
C VAL A 453 -27.46 17.91 -16.56
N LEU A 454 -27.24 18.14 -17.85
CA LEU A 454 -28.30 18.02 -18.86
C LEU A 454 -28.74 16.55 -18.98
N HIS A 455 -30.05 16.32 -18.88
CA HIS A 455 -30.68 15.03 -19.15
C HIS A 455 -31.49 15.11 -20.46
N LEU A 456 -30.97 14.52 -21.53
CA LEU A 456 -31.47 14.74 -22.89
C LEU A 456 -32.23 13.51 -23.42
N PRO A 457 -33.57 13.57 -23.63
CA PRO A 457 -34.36 12.40 -24.03
C PRO A 457 -34.10 11.83 -25.42
N GLN A 458 -33.47 12.59 -26.30
CA GLN A 458 -33.25 12.22 -27.71
C GLN A 458 -31.76 12.01 -28.04
N GLN A 459 -30.91 11.91 -27.02
CA GLN A 459 -29.47 11.72 -27.16
C GLN A 459 -29.05 10.48 -26.37
N ASN A 460 -28.06 9.74 -26.89
CA ASN A 460 -27.46 8.62 -26.17
C ASN A 460 -26.47 9.16 -25.15
N THR A 461 -26.45 8.58 -23.94
CA THR A 461 -25.37 8.81 -22.99
C THR A 461 -24.05 8.34 -23.59
N ALA A 462 -23.01 9.16 -23.41
CA ALA A 462 -21.70 8.85 -23.96
C ALA A 462 -21.20 7.49 -23.49
N TYR A 463 -20.70 6.68 -24.43
CA TYR A 463 -20.29 5.31 -24.17
C TYR A 463 -18.92 5.05 -24.80
N TYR A 464 -17.94 4.65 -23.99
CA TYR A 464 -16.60 4.30 -24.43
C TYR A 464 -16.40 2.80 -24.29
N THR A 465 -15.92 2.13 -25.32
CA THR A 465 -15.46 0.75 -25.25
C THR A 465 -13.97 0.70 -25.52
N VAL A 466 -13.22 0.18 -24.57
CA VAL A 466 -11.80 -0.10 -24.70
C VAL A 466 -11.59 -1.60 -24.77
N ILE A 467 -10.86 -2.04 -25.79
CA ILE A 467 -10.43 -3.42 -25.97
C ILE A 467 -8.95 -3.46 -25.59
N LEU A 468 -8.62 -4.30 -24.62
CA LEU A 468 -7.26 -4.61 -24.21
C LEU A 468 -6.87 -5.97 -24.77
N ASP A 469 -5.63 -6.12 -25.23
CA ASP A 469 -5.09 -7.42 -25.62
C ASP A 469 -4.91 -8.34 -24.39
N SER A 470 -4.50 -9.59 -24.61
CA SER A 470 -4.29 -10.57 -23.53
C SER A 470 -3.24 -10.15 -22.50
N LYS A 471 -2.33 -9.24 -22.86
CA LYS A 471 -1.30 -8.69 -21.96
C LYS A 471 -1.78 -7.47 -21.18
N GLY A 472 -2.94 -6.92 -21.54
CA GLY A 472 -3.53 -5.74 -20.93
C GLY A 472 -3.17 -4.44 -21.67
N ASP A 473 -2.52 -4.51 -22.83
CA ASP A 473 -2.18 -3.33 -23.63
C ASP A 473 -3.41 -2.86 -24.43
N LEU A 474 -3.52 -1.54 -24.65
CA LEU A 474 -4.62 -0.95 -25.43
C LEU A 474 -4.59 -1.45 -26.88
N TYR A 475 -5.61 -2.22 -27.25
CA TYR A 475 -5.76 -2.73 -28.61
C TYR A 475 -6.62 -1.81 -29.49
N LEU A 476 -7.80 -1.42 -29.00
CA LEU A 476 -8.72 -0.55 -29.73
C LEU A 476 -9.63 0.23 -28.77
N GLY A 477 -9.78 1.53 -28.98
CA GLY A 477 -10.78 2.35 -28.31
C GLY A 477 -11.86 2.81 -29.29
N VAL A 478 -13.13 2.61 -28.95
CA VAL A 478 -14.29 3.06 -29.74
C VAL A 478 -15.21 3.86 -28.82
N GLY A 479 -15.60 5.06 -29.20
CA GLY A 479 -16.44 5.92 -28.36
C GLY A 479 -17.52 6.67 -29.12
N ASP A 480 -18.74 6.65 -28.57
CA ASP A 480 -19.80 7.60 -28.91
C ASP A 480 -19.82 8.69 -27.85
N MET A 481 -19.34 9.89 -28.20
CA MET A 481 -19.15 11.03 -27.27
C MET A 481 -19.93 12.28 -27.68
N ASN A 482 -20.82 12.16 -28.67
CA ASN A 482 -21.41 13.33 -29.34
C ASN A 482 -22.34 14.14 -28.41
N ILE A 483 -22.88 13.52 -27.36
CA ILE A 483 -23.73 14.22 -26.40
C ILE A 483 -23.02 15.37 -25.69
N HIS A 484 -21.69 15.34 -25.58
CA HIS A 484 -20.93 16.43 -24.95
C HIS A 484 -20.92 17.72 -25.80
N ASP A 485 -21.26 17.65 -27.08
CA ASP A 485 -21.48 18.85 -27.91
C ASP A 485 -22.69 19.67 -27.44
N GLN A 486 -23.55 19.09 -26.59
CA GLN A 486 -24.70 19.78 -25.97
C GLN A 486 -24.31 20.62 -24.75
N ILE A 487 -23.08 20.47 -24.25
CA ILE A 487 -22.48 21.44 -23.33
C ILE A 487 -22.11 22.64 -24.21
N THR A 488 -23.08 23.54 -24.47
CA THR A 488 -22.94 24.67 -25.41
C THR A 488 -22.55 25.97 -24.71
N PRO A 489 -22.04 26.99 -25.43
CA PRO A 489 -21.73 28.29 -24.84
C PRO A 489 -22.96 28.95 -24.21
N GLN A 490 -24.14 28.69 -24.80
CA GLN A 490 -25.41 29.16 -24.27
C GLN A 490 -25.73 28.51 -22.93
N TYR A 491 -25.55 27.19 -22.81
CA TYR A 491 -25.72 26.47 -21.55
C TYR A 491 -24.72 26.93 -20.48
N ILE A 492 -23.48 27.27 -20.84
CA ILE A 492 -22.52 27.90 -19.92
C ILE A 492 -23.06 29.25 -19.42
N LYS A 493 -23.55 30.10 -20.32
CA LYS A 493 -24.14 31.42 -19.97
C LYS A 493 -25.41 31.30 -19.12
N GLU A 494 -26.20 30.26 -19.29
CA GLU A 494 -27.38 30.00 -18.45
C GLU A 494 -27.01 29.65 -17.00
N ASN A 495 -25.81 29.13 -16.78
CA ASN A 495 -25.27 28.78 -15.46
C ASN A 495 -24.26 29.83 -14.95
N ASP A 496 -24.20 31.00 -15.58
CA ASP A 496 -23.22 32.06 -15.32
C ASP A 496 -23.21 32.53 -13.86
N GLU A 497 -24.37 32.78 -13.26
CA GLU A 497 -24.46 33.21 -11.85
C GLU A 497 -23.80 32.21 -10.88
N MET A 498 -23.93 30.90 -11.12
CA MET A 498 -23.27 29.88 -10.29
C MET A 498 -21.78 29.75 -10.61
N LEU A 499 -21.38 30.01 -11.85
CA LEU A 499 -19.97 29.99 -12.27
C LEU A 499 -19.20 31.19 -11.72
N LYS A 500 -19.80 32.38 -11.67
CA LYS A 500 -19.22 33.63 -11.13
C LYS A 500 -18.87 33.52 -9.66
N GLU A 501 -19.62 32.73 -8.90
CA GLU A 501 -19.37 32.47 -7.49
C GLU A 501 -18.32 31.38 -7.27
N ALA A 502 -17.91 30.65 -8.31
CA ALA A 502 -16.98 29.53 -8.15
C ALA A 502 -15.57 30.04 -7.76
N PRO A 503 -14.91 29.43 -6.75
CA PRO A 503 -13.55 29.78 -6.37
C PRO A 503 -12.51 29.23 -7.37
N LEU A 504 -12.92 28.31 -8.24
CA LEU A 504 -12.11 27.65 -9.27
C LEU A 504 -13.06 27.03 -10.31
N ILE A 505 -12.74 27.20 -11.60
CA ILE A 505 -13.40 26.49 -12.69
C ILE A 505 -12.43 25.49 -13.33
N ILE A 506 -12.80 24.21 -13.33
CA ILE A 506 -12.04 23.14 -14.00
C ILE A 506 -12.80 22.74 -15.26
N MET A 507 -12.11 22.72 -16.40
CA MET A 507 -12.70 22.37 -17.69
C MET A 507 -12.01 21.17 -18.33
N ASP A 508 -12.83 20.26 -18.87
CA ASP A 508 -12.40 19.15 -19.70
C ASP A 508 -11.87 19.68 -21.04
N GLY A 509 -10.68 19.24 -21.40
CA GLY A 509 -10.02 19.67 -22.62
C GLY A 509 -10.59 19.09 -23.92
N ASN A 510 -11.66 18.30 -23.84
CA ASN A 510 -12.44 17.86 -25.00
C ASN A 510 -13.71 18.68 -25.25
N LEU A 511 -13.97 19.74 -24.47
CA LEU A 511 -15.05 20.69 -24.77
C LEU A 511 -14.81 21.43 -26.10
N SER A 512 -15.87 21.97 -26.70
CA SER A 512 -15.75 22.81 -27.88
C SER A 512 -14.98 24.10 -27.57
N LEU A 513 -14.30 24.65 -28.57
CA LEU A 513 -13.52 25.87 -28.41
C LEU A 513 -14.40 27.05 -28.01
N GLU A 514 -15.62 27.10 -28.53
CA GLU A 514 -16.61 28.12 -28.19
C GLU A 514 -17.01 28.04 -26.72
N CYS A 515 -17.12 26.83 -26.16
CA CYS A 515 -17.41 26.64 -24.73
C CYS A 515 -16.25 27.04 -23.85
N MET A 516 -15.03 26.61 -24.20
CA MET A 516 -13.84 27.01 -23.46
C MET A 516 -13.66 28.53 -23.45
N LYS A 517 -13.95 29.21 -24.58
CA LYS A 517 -13.96 30.68 -24.65
C LYS A 517 -15.02 31.30 -23.75
N ALA A 518 -16.26 30.81 -23.78
CA ALA A 518 -17.33 31.33 -22.92
C ALA A 518 -16.99 31.17 -21.43
N ILE A 519 -16.40 30.04 -21.02
CA ILE A 519 -15.92 29.83 -19.65
C ILE A 519 -14.78 30.80 -19.32
N GLY A 520 -13.83 30.98 -20.25
CA GLY A 520 -12.70 31.89 -20.09
C GLY A 520 -13.12 33.36 -19.97
N GLU A 521 -14.13 33.80 -20.71
CA GLU A 521 -14.72 35.14 -20.61
C GLU A 521 -15.29 35.38 -19.20
N ILE A 522 -16.13 34.48 -18.71
CA ILE A 522 -16.71 34.55 -17.34
C ILE A 522 -15.59 34.57 -16.29
N ALA A 523 -14.62 33.67 -16.43
CA ALA A 523 -13.52 33.57 -15.46
C ALA A 523 -12.63 34.81 -15.44
N SER A 524 -12.34 35.39 -16.61
CA SER A 524 -11.54 36.61 -16.74
C SER A 524 -12.27 37.83 -16.15
N GLU A 525 -13.55 37.99 -16.47
CA GLU A 525 -14.39 39.08 -15.96
C GLU A 525 -14.47 39.07 -14.42
N HIS A 526 -14.54 37.88 -13.83
CA HIS A 526 -14.70 37.69 -12.38
C HIS A 526 -13.40 37.31 -11.64
N GLN A 527 -12.25 37.31 -12.32
CA GLN A 527 -10.94 36.96 -11.76
C GLN A 527 -10.90 35.57 -11.10
N ILE A 528 -11.58 34.60 -11.72
CA ILE A 528 -11.66 33.22 -11.22
C ILE A 528 -10.50 32.41 -11.83
N PRO A 529 -9.72 31.68 -11.01
CA PRO A 529 -8.73 30.75 -11.53
C PRO A 529 -9.39 29.66 -12.39
N THR A 530 -8.76 29.32 -13.53
CA THR A 530 -9.21 28.23 -14.40
C THR A 530 -8.14 27.15 -14.54
N HIS A 531 -8.59 25.89 -14.70
CA HIS A 531 -7.69 24.76 -14.95
C HIS A 531 -8.23 23.87 -16.08
N LEU A 532 -7.38 23.57 -17.06
CA LEU A 532 -7.70 22.71 -18.20
C LEU A 532 -7.11 21.31 -17.95
N LYS A 533 -7.95 20.26 -18.02
CA LYS A 533 -7.53 18.87 -17.82
C LYS A 533 -7.73 18.04 -19.08
N HIS A 534 -6.67 17.35 -19.53
CA HIS A 534 -6.69 16.46 -20.69
C HIS A 534 -6.36 15.00 -20.30
N LEU A 535 -6.96 14.05 -21.01
CA LEU A 535 -6.72 12.59 -20.88
C LEU A 535 -6.47 11.88 -22.21
N LEU A 536 -6.72 12.51 -23.36
CA LEU A 536 -6.51 11.97 -24.71
C LEU A 536 -5.78 13.02 -25.58
N PRO A 537 -5.05 12.62 -26.64
CA PRO A 537 -4.53 13.58 -27.60
C PRO A 537 -5.70 14.43 -28.14
N PRO A 538 -5.55 15.76 -28.15
CA PRO A 538 -6.67 16.66 -28.32
C PRO A 538 -7.24 16.53 -29.74
N ARG A 539 -8.57 16.68 -29.89
CA ARG A 539 -9.22 16.81 -31.21
C ARG A 539 -8.73 18.06 -31.99
N ILE A 540 -8.05 18.98 -31.32
CA ILE A 540 -7.55 20.24 -31.85
C ILE A 540 -6.07 20.37 -31.47
N ASP A 541 -5.22 20.75 -32.42
CA ASP A 541 -3.81 21.02 -32.18
C ASP A 541 -3.65 22.28 -31.29
N VAL A 542 -3.51 22.07 -29.99
CA VAL A 542 -3.41 23.14 -28.97
C VAL A 542 -2.06 23.85 -28.98
N THR A 543 -1.08 23.40 -29.77
CA THR A 543 0.26 24.01 -29.78
C THR A 543 0.30 25.39 -30.42
N ASN A 544 -0.69 25.78 -31.23
CA ASN A 544 -0.70 27.05 -31.96
C ASN A 544 -1.56 28.17 -31.35
N HIS A 545 -2.28 27.93 -30.24
CA HIS A 545 -3.32 28.89 -29.78
C HIS A 545 -3.26 29.31 -28.31
N ILE A 546 -2.21 28.94 -27.57
CA ILE A 546 -2.05 29.36 -26.15
C ILE A 546 -1.54 30.80 -26.01
N SER A 547 -1.24 31.52 -27.09
CA SER A 547 -0.81 32.92 -27.01
C SER A 547 -1.95 33.95 -26.81
N ALA A 548 -3.18 33.53 -26.51
CA ALA A 548 -4.33 34.46 -26.41
C ALA A 548 -5.42 34.09 -25.38
N VAL A 549 -5.10 33.35 -24.31
CA VAL A 549 -6.00 33.14 -23.15
C VAL A 549 -5.28 33.50 -21.88
#